data_AF-A0A9C8H8P7-F1
#
_entry.id   AF-A0A9C8H8P7-F1
#
_cell.length_a   1.000
_cell.length_b   1.000
_cell.length_c   1.000
_cell.angle_alpha   90.00
_cell.angle_beta   90.00
_cell.angle_gamma   90.00
#
_symmetry.space_group_name_H-M   'P 1'
#
loop_
_entity.id
_entity.type
_entity.pdbx_description
1 polymer ?
#
loop_
_entity_poly.entity_id
_entity_poly.type
_entity_poly.pdbx_seq_one_letter_code
_entity_poly.pdbx_strand_id
1 'polypeptide(L)' 'MAGKISISITDEHAALLQEAVGSGDYASTSEVIREALREWRARRTLGQLWDEGLASGSCEPGTTMADIKREARSRRNHP' A
#
# COMPACT_ATOMS: atom_id res chain seq x y z
N MET A 1 14.69 14.49 -0.38
CA MET A 1 15.95 14.33 0.40
C MET A 1 15.91 12.96 1.06
N ALA A 2 16.89 12.09 0.82
CA ALA A 2 17.01 10.82 1.54
C ALA A 2 17.79 11.06 2.84
N GLY A 3 17.18 10.76 3.98
CA GLY A 3 17.83 10.85 5.29
C GLY A 3 18.44 9.50 5.70
N LYS A 4 19.59 9.52 6.36
CA LYS A 4 20.17 8.33 7.00
C LYS A 4 19.57 8.18 8.40
N ILE A 5 19.04 7.00 8.71
CA ILE A 5 18.45 6.68 10.01
C ILE A 5 19.23 5.49 10.58
N SER A 6 19.59 5.58 11.86
CA SER A 6 20.13 4.43 12.62
C SER A 6 18.96 3.73 13.32
N ILE A 7 18.83 2.42 13.12
CA ILE A 7 17.78 1.60 13.73
C ILE A 7 18.41 0.36 14.35
N SER A 8 17.90 -0.06 15.49
CA SER A 8 18.23 -1.36 16.07
C SER A 8 17.28 -2.42 15.51
N ILE A 9 17.84 -3.54 15.08
CA ILE A 9 17.11 -4.71 14.58
C ILE A 9 17.59 -5.96 15.31
N THR A 10 16.81 -7.03 15.27
CA THR A 10 17.24 -8.33 15.81
C THR A 10 18.29 -8.96 14.90
N ASP A 11 19.09 -9.88 15.46
CA ASP A 11 20.10 -10.63 14.69
C ASP A 11 19.47 -11.45 13.56
N GLU A 12 18.27 -11.99 13.78
CA GLU A 12 17.48 -12.70 12.77
C GLU A 12 17.16 -11.80 11.56
N HIS A 13 16.68 -10.58 11.79
CA HIS A 13 16.42 -9.64 10.69
C HIS A 13 17.72 -9.20 10.01
N ALA A 14 18.82 -9.06 10.75
CA ALA A 14 20.11 -8.76 10.15
C ALA A 14 20.58 -9.89 9.22
N ALA A 15 20.40 -11.15 9.61
CA ALA A 15 20.72 -12.31 8.78
C ALA A 15 19.88 -12.35 7.49
N LEU A 16 18.57 -12.11 7.59
CA LEU A 16 17.68 -12.01 6.42
C LEU A 16 18.13 -10.91 5.44
N LEU A 17 18.50 -9.73 5.97
CA LEU A 17 18.99 -8.63 5.14
C LEU A 17 20.34 -8.94 4.48
N GLN A 18 21.22 -9.67 5.16
CA GLN A 18 22.51 -10.10 4.60
C GLN A 18 22.32 -11.17 3.53
N GLU A 19 21.41 -12.13 3.74
CA GLU A 19 21.07 -13.16 2.76
C GLU A 19 20.50 -12.55 1.48
N ALA A 20 19.55 -11.63 1.59
CA ALA A 20 18.93 -10.95 0.45
C ALA A 20 19.93 -10.13 -0.39
N VAL A 21 20.98 -9.59 0.24
CA VAL A 21 22.07 -8.92 -0.49
C VAL A 21 23.07 -9.95 -1.04
N GLY A 22 23.37 -10.99 -0.26
CA GLY A 22 24.31 -12.05 -0.62
C GLY A 22 23.85 -12.93 -1.79
N SER A 23 22.54 -13.10 -1.97
CA SER A 23 21.95 -13.78 -3.13
C SER A 23 22.10 -12.97 -4.42
N GLY A 24 22.29 -11.66 -4.31
CA GLY A 24 22.29 -10.73 -5.43
C GLY A 24 20.91 -10.21 -5.82
N ASP A 25 19.84 -10.59 -5.11
CA ASP A 25 18.48 -10.10 -5.37
C ASP A 25 18.33 -8.61 -5.07
N TYR A 26 19.15 -8.07 -4.15
CA TYR A 26 19.18 -6.66 -3.81
C TYR A 26 20.60 -6.11 -3.80
N ALA A 27 20.78 -4.88 -4.29
CA ALA A 27 22.08 -4.22 -4.34
C ALA A 27 22.53 -3.69 -2.96
N SER A 28 21.59 -3.56 -2.01
CA SER A 28 21.91 -3.09 -0.65
C SER A 28 20.80 -3.41 0.36
N THR A 29 21.17 -3.47 1.63
CA THR A 29 20.22 -3.55 2.76
C THR A 29 19.19 -2.41 2.74
N SER A 30 19.60 -1.21 2.30
CA SER A 30 18.69 -0.06 2.22
C SER A 30 17.59 -0.25 1.16
N GLU A 31 17.83 -1.07 0.15
CA GLU A 31 16.84 -1.41 -0.87
C GLU A 31 15.77 -2.33 -0.32
N VAL A 32 16.18 -3.41 0.35
CA VAL A 32 15.27 -4.35 1.05
C VAL A 32 14.38 -3.60 2.04
N ILE A 33 14.96 -2.72 2.86
CA ILE A 33 14.20 -1.92 3.83
C ILE A 33 13.19 -1.00 3.13
N ARG A 34 13.57 -0.34 2.03
CA ARG A 34 12.63 0.52 1.28
C ARG A 34 11.48 -0.26 0.69
N GLU A 35 11.71 -1.46 0.21
CA GLU A 35 10.65 -2.36 -0.27
C GLU A 35 9.72 -2.79 0.84
N ALA A 36 10.27 -3.32 1.94
CA ALA A 36 9.48 -3.72 3.11
C ALA A 36 8.62 -2.57 3.66
N LEU A 37 9.15 -1.34 3.70
CA LEU A 37 8.40 -0.15 4.10
C LEU A 37 7.30 0.24 3.10
N ARG A 38 7.52 0.05 1.80
CA ARG A 38 6.48 0.26 0.78
C ARG A 38 5.32 -0.70 0.97
N GLU A 39 5.60 -1.99 1.17
CA GLU A 39 4.55 -2.97 1.42
C GLU A 39 3.82 -2.72 2.74
N TRP A 40 4.56 -2.41 3.80
CA TRP A 40 4.00 -2.06 5.11
C TRP A 40 3.03 -0.87 5.02
N ARG A 41 3.38 0.13 4.21
CA ARG A 41 2.52 1.28 3.93
C ARG A 41 1.31 0.87 3.10
N ALA A 42 1.48 0.08 2.04
CA ALA A 42 0.39 -0.38 1.19
C ALA A 42 -0.68 -1.16 2.00
N ARG A 43 -0.24 -2.06 2.90
CA ARG A 43 -1.15 -2.78 3.82
C ARG A 43 -1.97 -1.84 4.70
N ARG A 44 -1.36 -0.77 5.20
CA ARG A 44 -2.06 0.25 6.00
C ARG A 44 -3.04 1.05 5.17
N THR A 45 -2.65 1.47 3.97
CA THR A 45 -3.55 2.18 3.06
C THR A 45 -4.76 1.32 2.72
N LEU A 46 -4.59 0.02 2.48
CA LEU A 46 -5.71 -0.89 2.26
C LEU A 46 -6.65 -0.95 3.47
N GLY A 47 -6.10 -1.07 4.69
CA GLY A 47 -6.91 -1.04 5.91
C GLY A 47 -7.68 0.28 6.08
N GLN A 48 -7.03 1.41 5.81
CA GLN A 48 -7.67 2.73 5.87
C GLN A 48 -8.83 2.86 4.88
N LEU A 49 -8.65 2.42 3.62
CA LEU A 49 -9.69 2.45 2.60
C LEU A 49 -10.85 1.50 2.94
N TRP A 50 -10.56 0.38 3.61
CA TRP A 50 -11.56 -0.54 4.10
C TRP A 50 -12.41 0.10 5.21
N ASP A 51 -11.76 0.71 6.19
CA ASP A 51 -12.43 1.41 7.30
C ASP A 51 -13.28 2.58 6.77
N GLU A 52 -12.77 3.34 5.81
CA GLU A 52 -13.51 4.40 5.11
C GLU A 52 -14.75 3.84 4.40
N GLY A 53 -14.60 2.71 3.70
CA GLY A 53 -15.71 2.02 3.04
C GLY A 53 -16.79 1.59 4.02
N LEU A 54 -16.42 1.01 5.16
CA LEU A 54 -17.37 0.63 6.22
C LEU A 54 -18.07 1.85 6.84
N ALA A 55 -17.34 2.94 7.03
CA ALA A 55 -17.89 4.19 7.57
C ALA A 55 -18.77 4.95 6.57
N SER A 56 -18.67 4.66 5.27
CA SER A 56 -19.39 5.38 4.20
C SER A 56 -20.91 5.10 4.15
N GLY A 57 -21.39 4.15 4.95
CA GLY A 57 -22.80 3.80 5.06
C GLY A 57 -23.17 2.51 4.36
N SER A 58 -24.47 2.22 4.29
CA SER A 58 -24.97 0.99 3.64
C SER A 58 -24.92 1.12 2.12
N CYS A 59 -24.58 0.03 1.44
CA CYS A 59 -24.69 -0.05 -0.01
C CYS A 59 -26.17 0.01 -0.43
N GLU A 60 -26.49 0.88 -1.38
CA GLU A 60 -27.83 1.01 -1.95
C GLU A 60 -28.26 -0.29 -2.67
N PRO A 61 -29.26 -1.02 -2.16
CA PRO A 61 -29.66 -2.32 -2.70
C PRO A 61 -30.07 -2.22 -4.17
N GLY A 62 -29.57 -3.13 -5.01
CA GLY A 62 -29.96 -3.21 -6.42
C GLY A 62 -29.23 -2.23 -7.35
N THR A 63 -28.28 -1.44 -6.85
CA THR A 63 -27.44 -0.59 -7.70
C THR A 63 -26.58 -1.46 -8.62
N THR A 64 -26.77 -1.33 -9.94
CA THR A 64 -25.98 -2.08 -10.91
C THR A 64 -24.76 -1.31 -11.38
N MET A 65 -23.78 -2.04 -11.94
CA MET A 65 -22.64 -1.43 -12.62
C MET A 65 -23.06 -0.48 -13.77
N ALA A 66 -24.19 -0.74 -14.43
CA ALA A 66 -24.69 0.12 -15.50
C ALA A 66 -25.18 1.47 -14.96
N ASP A 67 -25.83 1.47 -13.79
CA ASP A 67 -26.29 2.67 -13.11
C ASP A 67 -25.13 3.55 -12.66
N ILE A 68 -24.09 2.94 -12.06
CA ILE A 68 -22.85 3.63 -11.66
C ILE A 68 -22.17 4.28 -12.86
N LYS A 69 -22.03 3.56 -13.99
CA LYS A 69 -21.42 4.10 -15.22
C LYS A 69 -22.24 5.24 -15.82
N ARG A 70 -23.57 5.16 -15.77
CA ARG A 70 -24.47 6.22 -16.27
C ARG A 70 -24.30 7.49 -15.45
N GLU A 71 -24.29 7.38 -14.13
CA GLU A 71 -24.07 8.50 -13.21
C GLU A 71 -22.70 9.16 -13.42
N ALA A 72 -21.63 8.37 -13.52
CA ALA A 72 -20.28 8.91 -13.77
C ALA A 72 -20.17 9.69 -15.08
N ARG A 73 -20.84 9.23 -16.15
CA ARG A 73 -20.90 9.96 -17.44
C ARG A 73 -21.71 11.26 -17.33
N SER A 74 -22.78 11.26 -16.54
CA SER A 74 -23.59 12.46 -16.29
C SER A 74 -22.75 13.55 -15.62
N ARG A 75 -22.03 13.23 -14.53
CA ARG A 75 -21.13 14.16 -13.82
C ARG A 75 -20.02 14.71 -14.71
N ARG A 76 -19.47 13.89 -15.59
CA ARG A 76 -18.42 14.35 -16.53
C ARG A 76 -18.95 15.32 -17.58
N ASN A 77 -20.22 15.19 -17.96
CA ASN A 77 -20.88 16.03 -18.96
C ASN A 77 -21.56 17.28 -18.34
N HIS A 78 -21.50 17.44 -17.02
CA HIS A 78 -21.97 18.61 -16.28
C HIS A 78 -20.89 19.03 -15.25
N PRO A 79 -19.96 19.93 -15.63
CA PRO A 79 -18.96 20.46 -14.70
C PRO A 79 -19.58 21.35 -13.62
#